data_AF-A0A1C6AIA1-F1
#
_entry.id   AF-A0A1C6AIA1-F1
#
_cell.length_a   1.000
_cell.length_b   1.000
_cell.length_c   1.000
_cell.angle_alpha   90.00
_cell.angle_beta   90.00
_cell.angle_gamma   90.00
#
_symmetry.space_group_name_H-M   'P 1'
#
loop_
_entity.id
_entity.type
_entity.pdbx_description
1 polymer ?
#
loop_
_entity_poly.entity_id
_entity_poly.type
_entity_poly.pdbx_seq_one_letter_code
_entity_poly.pdbx_strand_id
1 'polypeptide(L)'
;MAINMNIKIITGRRGMDIKGILQEYDRDFEGYENILKFPETEICHSYDLCDCILKFIQKNYEENKNIVIITYSEVVLDATRLWVARNSFEGAKCIMLINDSKLIESKINTVGEMDNWERGTFDIKQKILYELFKIRRNRGSIKKENV
;
A
#
# COMPACT_ATOMS: atom_id res chain seq x y z
N MET A 1 -29.11 4.51 3.85
CA MET A 1 -28.50 4.57 2.51
C MET A 1 -27.57 3.37 2.37
N ALA A 2 -27.63 2.66 1.25
CA ALA A 2 -26.62 1.63 0.97
C ALA A 2 -25.29 2.34 0.65
N ILE A 3 -24.21 1.92 1.30
CA ILE A 3 -22.87 2.43 1.02
C ILE A 3 -22.41 1.81 -0.30
N ASN A 4 -21.95 2.64 -1.23
CA ASN A 4 -21.45 2.23 -2.55
C ASN A 4 -20.03 2.76 -2.81
N MET A 5 -19.30 3.04 -1.73
CA MET A 5 -17.91 3.46 -1.78
C MET A 5 -17.02 2.35 -2.33
N ASN A 6 -16.04 2.73 -3.13
CA ASN A 6 -14.95 1.89 -3.58
C ASN A 6 -13.61 2.50 -3.17
N ILE A 7 -12.69 1.65 -2.71
CA ILE A 7 -11.31 2.02 -2.38
C ILE A 7 -10.40 1.41 -3.42
N LYS A 8 -9.67 2.25 -4.17
CA LYS A 8 -8.65 1.81 -5.11
C LYS A 8 -7.29 2.31 -4.64
N ILE A 9 -6.41 1.39 -4.27
CA ILE A 9 -4.99 1.71 -4.04
C ILE A 9 -4.22 1.41 -5.31
N ILE A 10 -3.29 2.29 -5.66
CA ILE A 10 -2.38 2.12 -6.79
C ILE A 10 -0.96 2.26 -6.28
N THR A 11 -0.15 1.26 -6.58
CA THR A 11 1.26 1.19 -6.18
C THR A 11 2.10 0.58 -7.29
N GLY A 12 3.41 0.80 -7.25
CA GLY A 12 4.34 0.24 -8.23
C GLY A 12 5.71 0.00 -7.61
N ARG A 13 6.64 -0.49 -8.43
CA ARG A 13 8.04 -0.63 -8.02
C ARG A 13 8.73 0.74 -7.99
N ARG A 14 9.75 0.85 -7.14
CA ARG A 14 10.61 2.05 -7.06
C ARG A 14 11.19 2.38 -8.43
N GLY A 15 11.08 3.63 -8.87
CA GLY A 15 11.62 4.12 -10.14
C GLY A 15 10.66 4.07 -11.33
N MET A 16 9.44 3.55 -11.14
CA MET A 16 8.40 3.61 -12.17
C MET A 16 7.73 4.98 -12.22
N ASP A 17 7.38 5.46 -13.41
CA ASP A 17 6.54 6.65 -13.57
C ASP A 17 5.06 6.29 -13.45
N ILE A 18 4.58 6.21 -12.20
CA ILE A 18 3.16 5.98 -11.95
C ILE A 18 2.30 7.11 -12.56
N LYS A 19 2.79 8.36 -12.67
CA LYS A 19 1.99 9.45 -13.24
C LYS A 19 1.73 9.25 -14.73
N GLY A 20 2.75 8.86 -15.49
CA GLY A 20 2.61 8.52 -16.92
C GLY A 20 1.67 7.34 -17.13
N ILE A 21 1.77 6.31 -16.29
CA ILE A 21 0.91 5.12 -16.41
C ILE A 21 -0.54 5.46 -16.02
N LEU A 22 -0.76 6.25 -14.98
CA LEU A 22 -2.10 6.71 -14.61
C LEU A 22 -2.79 7.51 -15.72
N GLN A 23 -2.04 8.26 -16.53
CA GLN A 23 -2.60 8.97 -17.70
C GLN A 23 -3.05 7.99 -18.80
N GLU A 24 -2.42 6.84 -18.96
CA GLU A 24 -2.89 5.80 -19.89
C GLU A 24 -4.20 5.14 -19.41
N TYR A 25 -4.36 5.03 -18.08
CA TYR A 25 -5.52 4.43 -17.43
C TYR A 25 -6.54 5.47 -16.93
N ASP A 26 -6.47 6.72 -17.42
CA ASP A 26 -7.29 7.83 -16.90
C ASP A 26 -8.80 7.58 -17.10
N ARG A 27 -9.16 6.77 -18.10
CA ARG A 27 -10.54 6.30 -18.36
C ARG A 27 -11.08 5.35 -17.29
N ASP A 28 -10.22 4.68 -16.52
CA ASP A 28 -10.63 3.78 -15.42
C ASP A 28 -10.87 4.52 -14.08
N PHE A 29 -10.74 5.85 -14.04
CA PHE A 29 -11.01 6.69 -12.88
C PHE A 29 -12.35 7.45 -12.94
N GLU A 30 -13.14 7.24 -14.00
CA GLU A 30 -14.47 7.84 -14.10
C GLU A 30 -15.33 7.41 -12.89
N GLY A 31 -15.80 8.39 -12.10
CA GLY A 31 -16.58 8.15 -10.87
C GLY A 31 -15.77 8.12 -9.55
N TYR A 32 -14.47 8.38 -9.57
CA TYR A 32 -13.69 8.64 -8.34
C TYR A 32 -13.59 10.14 -8.05
N GLU A 33 -14.06 10.54 -6.87
CA GLU A 33 -14.22 11.95 -6.51
C GLU A 33 -13.00 12.52 -5.78
N ASN A 34 -12.26 11.65 -5.08
CA ASN A 34 -11.11 12.06 -4.27
C ASN A 34 -9.87 11.22 -4.60
N ILE A 35 -8.86 11.89 -5.15
CA ILE A 35 -7.58 11.28 -5.50
C ILE A 35 -6.53 11.80 -4.52
N LEU A 36 -6.07 10.94 -3.62
CA LEU A 36 -4.96 11.25 -2.72
C LEU A 36 -3.65 10.80 -3.38
N LYS A 37 -2.81 11.76 -3.75
CA LYS A 37 -1.48 11.53 -4.29
C LYS A 37 -0.45 11.78 -3.19
N PHE A 38 0.23 10.71 -2.77
CA PHE A 38 1.51 10.76 -2.04
C PHE A 38 1.59 11.72 -0.83
N PRO A 39 0.87 11.46 0.28
CA PRO A 39 1.09 12.19 1.55
C PRO A 39 2.46 11.91 2.19
N GLU A 40 3.19 10.89 1.71
CA GLU A 40 4.53 10.51 2.20
C GLU A 40 5.62 11.57 1.97
N THR A 41 5.44 12.49 1.03
CA THR A 41 6.42 13.58 0.82
C THR A 41 6.31 14.68 1.86
N GLU A 42 5.14 14.84 2.49
CA GLU A 42 4.88 15.86 3.52
C GLU A 42 5.01 15.29 4.94
N ILE A 43 4.71 14.01 5.12
CA ILE A 43 4.69 13.34 6.43
C ILE A 43 5.92 12.44 6.58
N CYS A 44 6.80 12.78 7.51
CA CYS A 44 8.07 12.06 7.70
C CYS A 44 7.97 10.82 8.61
N HIS A 45 7.01 10.78 9.54
CA HIS A 45 6.91 9.72 10.53
C HIS A 45 5.81 8.71 10.17
N SER A 46 6.13 7.40 10.26
CA SER A 46 5.23 6.34 9.80
C SER A 46 3.91 6.26 10.58
N TYR A 47 3.91 6.62 11.88
CA TYR A 47 2.68 6.64 12.66
C TYR A 47 1.74 7.76 12.20
N ASP A 48 2.28 8.95 11.95
CA ASP A 48 1.49 10.08 11.47
C ASP A 48 0.92 9.81 10.08
N LEU A 49 1.70 9.13 9.23
CA LEU A 49 1.26 8.69 7.91
C LEU A 49 0.12 7.67 8.00
N CYS A 50 0.24 6.69 8.90
CA CYS A 50 -0.82 5.71 9.17
C CYS A 50 -2.12 6.42 9.62
N ASP A 51 -2.04 7.29 10.62
CA ASP A 51 -3.19 8.02 11.15
C ASP A 51 -3.85 8.92 10.10
N CYS A 52 -3.03 9.57 9.25
CA CYS A 52 -3.53 10.38 8.14
C CYS A 52 -4.38 9.55 7.17
N ILE A 53 -3.89 8.38 6.76
CA ILE A 53 -4.61 7.49 5.83
C ILE A 53 -5.89 6.95 6.46
N LEU A 54 -5.84 6.50 7.72
CA LEU A 54 -7.02 6.02 8.44
C LEU A 54 -8.12 7.10 8.51
N LYS A 55 -7.75 8.34 8.86
CA LYS A 55 -8.68 9.48 8.91
C LYS A 55 -9.22 9.84 7.53
N PHE A 56 -8.37 9.83 6.50
CA PHE A 56 -8.78 10.10 5.13
C PHE A 56 -9.84 9.10 4.64
N ILE A 57 -9.60 7.80 4.83
CA ILE A 57 -10.55 6.76 4.40
C ILE A 57 -11.86 6.90 5.19
N GLN A 58 -11.78 7.06 6.51
CA GLN A 58 -12.96 7.19 7.37
C GLN A 58 -13.87 8.34 6.95
N LYS A 59 -13.29 9.52 6.71
CA LYS A 59 -14.03 10.70 6.26
C LYS A 59 -14.77 10.43 4.94
N ASN A 60 -14.09 9.82 3.97
CA ASN A 60 -14.69 9.54 2.67
C ASN A 60 -15.76 8.45 2.72
N TYR A 61 -15.62 7.50 3.65
CA TYR A 61 -16.65 6.50 3.92
C TYR A 61 -17.92 7.12 4.48
N GLU A 62 -17.80 8.04 5.45
CA GLU A 62 -18.94 8.79 6.00
C GLU A 62 -19.64 9.65 4.94
N GLU A 63 -18.87 10.15 3.97
CA GLU A 63 -19.39 10.93 2.83
C GLU A 63 -19.84 10.06 1.64
N ASN A 64 -19.69 8.73 1.72
CA ASN A 64 -19.97 7.76 0.65
C ASN A 64 -19.26 8.09 -0.69
N LYS A 65 -17.99 8.49 -0.62
CA LYS A 65 -17.19 8.91 -1.78
C LYS A 65 -16.16 7.85 -2.18
N ASN A 66 -16.10 7.55 -3.46
CA ASN A 66 -15.06 6.69 -4.03
C ASN A 66 -13.68 7.37 -3.91
N ILE A 67 -12.67 6.61 -3.47
CA ILE A 67 -11.31 7.12 -3.28
C ILE A 67 -10.28 6.36 -4.09
N VAL A 68 -9.29 7.10 -4.60
CA VAL A 68 -8.05 6.55 -5.14
C VAL A 68 -6.88 7.01 -4.29
N ILE A 69 -6.06 6.07 -3.84
CA ILE A 69 -4.81 6.35 -3.11
C ILE A 69 -3.65 5.88 -3.97
N ILE A 70 -2.73 6.79 -4.31
CA ILE A 70 -1.54 6.48 -5.09
C ILE A 70 -0.31 6.62 -4.19
N THR A 71 0.48 5.55 -4.05
CA THR A 71 1.57 5.47 -3.06
C THR A 71 2.65 4.47 -3.45
N TYR A 72 3.88 4.65 -2.94
CA TYR A 72 4.93 3.61 -2.89
C TYR A 72 5.18 3.12 -1.45
N SER A 73 4.41 3.61 -0.49
CA SER A 73 4.60 3.36 0.93
C SER A 73 3.85 2.12 1.37
N GLU A 74 4.61 1.13 1.87
CA GLU A 74 4.04 -0.05 2.55
C GLU A 74 3.13 0.35 3.71
N VAL A 75 3.46 1.44 4.42
CA VAL A 75 2.66 1.96 5.54
C VAL A 75 1.28 2.39 5.07
N VAL A 76 1.17 3.02 3.90
CA VAL A 76 -0.11 3.47 3.35
C VAL A 76 -0.98 2.28 2.92
N LEU A 77 -0.38 1.29 2.26
CA LEU A 77 -1.07 0.04 1.91
C LEU A 77 -1.58 -0.68 3.17
N ASP A 78 -0.71 -0.89 4.15
CA ASP A 78 -1.06 -1.60 5.39
C ASP A 78 -2.09 -0.84 6.22
N ALA A 79 -2.00 0.49 6.30
CA ALA A 79 -3.02 1.31 6.96
C ALA A 79 -4.39 1.15 6.29
N THR A 80 -4.43 1.09 4.96
CA THR A 80 -5.69 0.87 4.23
C THR A 80 -6.24 -0.52 4.47
N ARG A 81 -5.41 -1.56 4.39
CA ARG A 81 -5.79 -2.95 4.71
C ARG A 81 -6.29 -3.09 6.14
N LEU A 82 -5.65 -2.40 7.08
CA LEU A 82 -6.06 -2.34 8.48
C LEU A 82 -7.43 -1.69 8.63
N TRP A 83 -7.70 -0.59 7.93
CA TRP A 83 -9.02 0.05 7.95
C TRP A 83 -10.09 -0.88 7.38
N VAL A 84 -9.80 -1.56 6.26
CA VAL A 84 -10.71 -2.54 5.64
C VAL A 84 -11.05 -3.65 6.64
N ALA A 85 -10.04 -4.23 7.29
CA ALA A 85 -10.22 -5.30 8.27
C ALA A 85 -11.04 -4.84 9.49
N ARG A 86 -10.76 -3.64 10.01
CA ARG A 86 -11.47 -3.07 11.17
C ARG A 86 -12.96 -2.84 10.91
N ASN A 87 -13.34 -2.60 9.66
CA ASN A 87 -14.71 -2.28 9.26
C ASN A 87 -15.40 -3.42 8.50
N SER A 88 -14.72 -4.57 8.31
CA SER A 88 -15.20 -5.67 7.47
C SER A 88 -15.71 -5.19 6.10
N PHE A 89 -14.97 -4.25 5.50
CA PHE A 89 -15.41 -3.53 4.31
C PHE A 89 -15.23 -4.35 3.03
N GLU A 90 -16.24 -4.32 2.16
CA GLU A 90 -16.20 -4.87 0.82
C GLU A 90 -16.07 -3.73 -0.20
N GLY A 91 -15.29 -3.93 -1.27
CA GLY A 91 -15.08 -2.90 -2.31
C GLY A 91 -13.70 -2.25 -2.31
N ALA A 92 -12.74 -2.83 -1.58
CA ALA A 92 -11.35 -2.40 -1.62
C ALA A 92 -10.51 -3.26 -2.58
N LYS A 93 -9.65 -2.61 -3.37
CA LYS A 93 -8.70 -3.27 -4.25
C LYS A 93 -7.38 -2.53 -4.35
N CYS A 94 -6.33 -3.28 -4.63
CA CYS A 94 -4.99 -2.77 -4.91
C CYS A 94 -4.62 -3.11 -6.36
N ILE A 95 -4.15 -2.10 -7.10
CA ILE A 95 -3.58 -2.23 -8.43
C ILE A 95 -2.07 -2.06 -8.27
N MET A 96 -1.33 -3.13 -8.55
CA MET A 96 0.11 -3.16 -8.50
C MET A 96 0.68 -3.08 -9.90
N LEU A 97 1.53 -2.08 -10.14
CA LEU A 97 2.30 -1.95 -11.35
C LEU A 97 3.62 -2.72 -11.21
N ILE A 98 3.79 -3.80 -11.98
CA ILE A 98 4.99 -4.65 -11.92
C ILE A 98 6.10 -4.11 -12.82
N ASN A 99 5.70 -3.59 -13.98
CA ASN A 99 6.54 -2.93 -14.98
C ASN A 99 5.64 -2.02 -15.84
N ASP A 100 6.22 -1.36 -16.83
CA ASP A 100 5.55 -0.35 -17.66
C ASP A 100 4.36 -0.90 -18.49
N SER A 101 4.12 -2.22 -18.50
CA SER A 101 3.08 -2.85 -19.32
C SER A 101 2.22 -3.89 -18.60
N LYS A 102 2.48 -4.16 -17.31
CA LYS A 102 1.77 -5.20 -16.55
C LYS A 102 1.20 -4.65 -15.24
N LEU A 103 -0.13 -4.63 -15.20
CA LEU A 103 -0.93 -4.39 -14.01
C LEU A 103 -1.37 -5.73 -13.40
N ILE A 104 -1.31 -5.83 -12.08
CA ILE A 104 -2.01 -6.86 -11.32
C ILE A 104 -3.04 -6.20 -10.43
N GLU A 105 -4.29 -6.58 -10.61
CA GLU A 105 -5.36 -6.24 -9.67
C GLU A 105 -5.45 -7.34 -8.60
N SER A 106 -5.54 -6.91 -7.34
CA SER A 106 -5.80 -7.75 -6.20
C SER A 106 -6.94 -7.16 -5.39
N LYS A 107 -7.97 -7.95 -5.11
CA LYS A 107 -8.97 -7.54 -4.12
C LYS A 107 -8.33 -7.55 -2.73
N ILE A 108 -8.87 -6.71 -1.85
CA ILE A 108 -8.60 -6.74 -0.42
C ILE A 108 -9.88 -7.28 0.22
N ASN A 109 -9.80 -8.44 0.88
CA ASN A 109 -10.96 -9.05 1.51
C ASN A 109 -11.28 -8.39 2.86
N THR A 110 -12.39 -8.80 3.48
CA THR A 110 -12.90 -8.21 4.72
C THR A 110 -12.01 -8.41 5.96
N VAL A 111 -10.94 -9.21 5.85
CA VAL A 111 -9.90 -9.37 6.89
C VAL A 111 -8.59 -8.67 6.53
N GLY A 112 -8.56 -7.91 5.43
CA GLY A 112 -7.40 -7.13 4.99
C GLY A 112 -6.34 -7.95 4.23
N GLU A 113 -6.62 -9.18 3.85
CA GLU A 113 -5.75 -9.98 2.99
C GLU A 113 -5.95 -9.63 1.51
N MET A 114 -4.91 -9.86 0.73
CA MET A 114 -4.89 -9.62 -0.71
C MET A 114 -4.83 -10.95 -1.46
N ASP A 115 -5.71 -11.14 -2.44
CA ASP A 115 -5.75 -12.34 -3.30
C ASP A 115 -4.42 -12.58 -4.01
N ASN A 116 -3.75 -11.50 -4.45
CA ASN A 116 -2.44 -11.55 -5.07
C ASN A 116 -1.49 -10.61 -4.32
N TRP A 117 -0.42 -11.16 -3.74
CA TRP A 117 0.67 -10.40 -3.12
C TRP A 117 1.96 -10.64 -3.88
N GLU A 118 2.39 -9.66 -4.67
CA GLU A 118 3.62 -9.77 -5.46
C GLU A 118 4.86 -9.54 -4.61
N ARG A 119 5.66 -10.60 -4.44
CA ARG A 119 6.95 -10.53 -3.75
C ARG A 119 7.85 -9.50 -4.41
N GLY A 120 8.52 -8.72 -3.58
CA GLY A 120 9.44 -7.65 -3.97
C GLY A 120 8.80 -6.27 -4.12
N THR A 121 7.47 -6.14 -3.97
CA THR A 121 6.78 -4.84 -4.07
C THR A 121 6.89 -4.06 -2.76
N PHE A 122 6.66 -4.72 -1.62
CA PHE A 122 6.72 -4.10 -0.28
C PHE A 122 7.67 -4.81 0.70
N ASP A 123 8.43 -5.81 0.27
CA ASP A 123 9.23 -6.67 1.15
C ASP A 123 10.52 -6.02 1.67
N ILE A 124 10.70 -4.70 1.51
CA ILE A 124 11.98 -4.03 1.82
C ILE A 124 12.31 -4.10 3.30
N LYS A 125 11.31 -3.96 4.20
CA LYS A 125 11.53 -4.10 5.64
C LYS A 125 11.97 -5.51 6.00
N GLN A 126 11.29 -6.52 5.46
CA GLN A 126 11.66 -7.93 5.66
C GLN A 126 13.07 -8.21 5.14
N LYS A 127 13.43 -7.69 3.96
CA LYS A 127 14.76 -7.82 3.38
C LYS A 127 15.83 -7.16 4.25
N ILE A 128 15.60 -5.93 4.73
CA ILE A 128 16.52 -5.22 5.63
C ILE A 128 16.71 -6.01 6.93
N LEU A 129 15.62 -6.45 7.57
CA LEU A 129 15.68 -7.22 8.81
C LEU A 129 16.42 -8.54 8.61
N TYR A 130 16.17 -9.23 7.50
CA TYR A 130 16.88 -10.46 7.15
C TYR A 130 18.39 -10.24 7.03
N GLU A 131 18.83 -9.21 6.30
CA GLU A 131 20.25 -8.89 6.15
C GLU A 131 20.89 -8.49 7.50
N LEU A 132 20.21 -7.69 8.32
CA LEU A 132 20.67 -7.34 9.66
C LEU A 132 20.86 -8.58 10.55
N PHE A 133 19.91 -9.52 10.52
CA PHE A 133 20.02 -10.76 11.28
C PHE A 133 21.13 -11.66 10.77
N LYS A 134 21.33 -11.74 9.45
CA LYS A 134 22.45 -12.46 8.83
C LYS A 134 23.79 -11.90 9.30
N ILE A 135 23.96 -10.57 9.28
CA ILE A 135 25.17 -9.89 9.79
C ILE A 135 25.39 -10.22 11.27
N ARG A 136 24.34 -10.15 12.10
CA ARG A 136 24.43 -10.49 13.54
C ARG A 136 24.89 -11.92 13.76
N ARG A 137 24.34 -12.90 13.03
CA ARG A 137 24.73 -14.31 13.14
C ARG A 137 26.21 -14.49 12.80
N ASN A 138 26.65 -13.94 11.67
CA ASN A 138 28.03 -14.07 11.22
C ASN A 138 29.05 -13.45 12.20
N ARG A 139 28.71 -12.32 12.83
CA ARG A 139 29.54 -11.73 13.91
C ARG A 139 29.57 -12.58 15.18
N GLY A 140 28.49 -13.30 15.48
CA GLY A 140 28.42 -14.24 16.61
C GLY A 140 29.25 -15.50 16.37
N SER A 141 29.36 -15.98 15.12
CA SER A 141 30.19 -17.12 14.72
C SER A 141 31.68 -16.81 14.90
N ILE A 142 32.13 -15.65 14.41
CA ILE A 142 33.55 -15.21 14.49
C ILE A 142 34.01 -15.04 15.95
N LYS A 143 33.11 -14.66 16.86
CA LYS A 143 33.44 -14.58 18.30
C LYS A 143 33.58 -15.94 18.98
N LYS A 144 32.99 -17.00 18.44
CA LYS A 144 33.07 -18.36 19.01
C LYS A 144 34.32 -19.13 18.54
N GLU A 145 34.88 -18.78 17.38
CA GLU A 145 36.10 -19.41 16.85
C GLU A 145 37.39 -18.82 17.44
N ASN A 146 37.31 -17.65 18.07
CA ASN A 146 38.45 -16.97 18.71
C ASN A 146 38.50 -17.16 20.24
N VAL A 147 37.84 -18.20 20.78
CA VAL A 147 37.87 -18.59 22.20
C VAL A 147 38.35 -20.02 22.32
#